data_AF-A0A0A6V9P4-F1
#
_entry.id   AF-A0A0A6V9P4-F1
#
_cell.length_a   1.000
_cell.length_b   1.000
_cell.length_c   1.000
_cell.angle_alpha   90.00
_cell.angle_beta   90.00
_cell.angle_gamma   90.00
#
_symmetry.space_group_name_H-M   'P 1'
#
loop_
_entity.id
_entity.type
_entity.pdbx_description
1 polymer ?
#
loop_
_entity_poly.entity_id
_entity_poly.type
_entity_poly.pdbx_seq_one_letter_code
_entity_poly.pdbx_strand_id
1 'polypeptide(L)'
;MISIFLVTAYFIYAYTGFKTTLDINSQVNHIIKLKNDKTLKRIAANANTYDFLKTLHENVTSKNTSDAQGEKGDGVFYYVTSLNNRNIDLEIVKEDGFFRMIVPKWKVVKMSLQQN
;
A
#
# COMPACT_ATOMS: atom_id res chain seq x y z
N MET A 1 19.37 -27.81 -13.84
CA MET A 1 19.67 -26.95 -12.68
C MET A 1 19.18 -25.51 -12.86
N ILE A 2 19.44 -24.85 -14.00
CA ILE A 2 18.94 -23.48 -14.28
C ILE A 2 17.41 -23.36 -14.16
N SER A 3 16.66 -24.36 -14.65
CA SER A 3 15.19 -24.38 -14.60
C SER A 3 14.66 -24.45 -13.16
N ILE A 4 15.33 -25.18 -12.28
CA ILE A 4 14.94 -25.28 -10.85
C ILE A 4 15.19 -23.94 -10.17
N PHE A 5 16.32 -23.29 -10.44
CA PHE A 5 16.65 -21.98 -9.90
C PHE A 5 15.63 -20.90 -10.30
N LEU A 6 15.23 -20.85 -11.59
CA LEU A 6 14.22 -19.89 -12.07
C LEU A 6 12.86 -20.12 -11.43
N VAL A 7 12.44 -21.38 -11.29
CA VAL A 7 11.18 -21.74 -10.62
C VAL A 7 11.21 -21.31 -9.16
N THR A 8 12.29 -21.60 -8.43
CA THR A 8 12.45 -21.19 -7.03
C THR A 8 12.47 -19.66 -6.89
N ALA A 9 13.18 -18.93 -7.76
CA ALA A 9 13.21 -17.47 -7.75
C ALA A 9 11.83 -16.87 -8.01
N TYR A 10 11.05 -17.43 -8.94
CA TYR A 10 9.68 -17.02 -9.20
C TYR A 10 8.77 -17.21 -7.99
N PHE A 11 8.84 -18.38 -7.33
CA PHE A 11 8.05 -18.64 -6.11
C PHE A 11 8.41 -17.69 -4.97
N ILE A 12 9.68 -17.37 -4.77
CA ILE A 12 10.13 -16.40 -3.76
C ILE A 12 9.58 -15.01 -4.10
N TYR A 13 9.73 -14.56 -5.35
CA TYR A 13 9.20 -13.27 -5.80
C TYR A 13 7.69 -13.17 -5.59
N ALA A 14 6.93 -14.15 -6.08
CA ALA A 14 5.47 -14.19 -5.94
C ALA A 14 5.02 -14.18 -4.47
N TYR A 15 5.71 -14.94 -3.61
CA TYR A 15 5.42 -14.98 -2.18
C TYR A 15 5.68 -13.62 -1.50
N THR A 16 6.79 -12.96 -1.83
CA THR A 16 7.13 -11.64 -1.27
C THR A 16 6.19 -10.53 -1.75
N GLY A 17 5.80 -10.53 -3.03
CA GLY A 17 4.82 -9.60 -3.59
C GLY A 17 3.47 -9.76 -2.92
N PHE A 18 2.94 -10.99 -2.88
CA PHE A 18 1.66 -11.30 -2.26
C PHE A 18 1.58 -10.87 -0.79
N LYS A 19 2.63 -11.16 0.00
CA LYS A 19 2.70 -10.74 1.40
C LYS A 19 2.71 -9.22 1.56
N THR A 20 3.43 -8.52 0.68
CA THR A 20 3.49 -7.05 0.68
C THR A 20 2.11 -6.46 0.39
N THR A 21 1.43 -6.93 -0.65
CA THR A 21 0.08 -6.48 -1.01
C THR A 21 -0.94 -6.74 0.10
N LEU A 22 -0.86 -7.89 0.79
CA LEU A 22 -1.70 -8.19 1.94
C LEU A 22 -1.47 -7.24 3.13
N ASP A 23 -0.21 -6.92 3.43
CA ASP A 23 0.14 -5.98 4.49
C ASP A 23 -0.37 -4.56 4.16
N ILE A 24 -0.20 -4.12 2.92
CA ILE A 24 -0.72 -2.83 2.44
C ILE A 24 -2.24 -2.80 2.54
N ASN A 25 -2.94 -3.82 2.04
CA ASN A 25 -4.40 -3.92 2.14
C ASN A 25 -4.87 -3.84 3.60
N SER A 26 -4.21 -4.57 4.50
CA SER A 26 -4.53 -4.57 5.93
C SER A 26 -4.34 -3.17 6.55
N GLN A 27 -3.25 -2.48 6.22
CA GLN A 27 -2.98 -1.12 6.70
C GLN A 27 -4.01 -0.11 6.19
N VAL A 28 -4.33 -0.13 4.89
CA VAL A 28 -5.36 0.72 4.28
C VAL A 28 -6.72 0.48 4.96
N ASN A 29 -7.10 -0.79 5.14
CA ASN A 29 -8.35 -1.16 5.79
C ASN A 29 -8.40 -0.68 7.25
N HIS A 30 -7.28 -0.79 7.97
CA HIS A 30 -7.18 -0.32 9.35
C HIS A 30 -7.33 1.21 9.44
N ILE A 31 -6.70 1.95 8.53
CA ILE A 31 -6.81 3.41 8.42
C ILE A 31 -8.27 3.83 8.18
N ILE A 32 -8.95 3.18 7.22
CA ILE A 32 -10.35 3.46 6.89
C ILE A 32 -11.27 3.14 8.07
N LYS A 33 -11.04 2.01 8.75
CA LYS A 33 -11.85 1.58 9.90
C LYS A 33 -11.68 2.48 11.12
N LEU A 34 -10.45 2.90 11.42
CA LEU A 34 -10.19 3.73 12.59
C LEU A 34 -10.66 5.18 12.43
N LYS A 35 -10.73 5.68 11.19
CA LYS A 35 -11.11 7.07 10.87
C LYS A 35 -10.45 8.14 11.74
N ASN A 36 -9.20 7.90 12.15
CA ASN A 36 -8.49 8.84 13.00
C ASN A 36 -8.17 10.11 12.19
N ASP A 37 -8.81 11.22 12.54
CA ASP A 37 -8.74 12.50 11.82
C ASP A 37 -7.28 12.99 11.62
N LYS A 38 -6.44 12.87 12.66
CA LYS A 38 -5.01 13.23 12.58
C LYS A 38 -4.25 12.34 11.60
N THR A 39 -4.51 11.04 11.63
CA THR A 39 -3.88 10.09 10.70
C THR A 39 -4.33 10.36 9.26
N LEU A 40 -5.65 10.51 9.03
CA LEU A 40 -6.21 10.79 7.71
C LEU A 40 -5.65 12.09 7.13
N LYS A 41 -5.60 13.16 7.92
CA LYS A 41 -5.06 14.45 7.49
C LYS A 41 -3.56 14.38 7.18
N ARG A 42 -2.80 13.56 7.92
CA ARG A 42 -1.36 13.36 7.69
C ARG A 42 -1.07 12.61 6.40
N ILE A 43 -1.86 11.60 6.07
CA ILE A 43 -1.59 10.74 4.90
C ILE A 43 -2.27 11.27 3.63
N ALA A 44 -3.34 12.05 3.73
CA ALA A 44 -4.01 12.57 2.55
C ALA A 44 -3.12 13.58 1.80
N ALA A 45 -3.01 13.43 0.48
CA ALA A 45 -2.20 14.30 -0.37
C ALA A 45 -2.77 15.73 -0.48
N ASN A 46 -4.09 15.88 -0.33
CA ASN A 46 -4.82 17.13 -0.46
C ASN A 46 -6.18 17.04 0.27
N ALA A 47 -6.89 18.17 0.38
CA ALA A 47 -8.19 18.26 1.03
C ALA A 47 -9.23 17.32 0.39
N ASN A 48 -9.27 17.25 -0.95
CA ASN A 48 -10.21 16.38 -1.66
C ASN A 48 -10.03 14.89 -1.31
N THR A 49 -8.78 14.45 -1.19
CA THR A 49 -8.47 13.06 -0.80
C THR A 49 -8.86 12.83 0.65
N TYR A 50 -8.57 13.79 1.53
CA TYR A 50 -8.95 13.70 2.94
C TYR A 50 -10.48 13.59 3.11
N ASP A 51 -11.24 14.44 2.43
CA ASP A 51 -12.70 14.43 2.49
C ASP A 51 -13.26 13.12 1.93
N PHE A 52 -12.73 12.64 0.80
CA PHE A 52 -13.07 11.33 0.26
C PHE A 52 -12.83 10.22 1.29
N LEU A 53 -11.63 10.13 1.88
CA LEU A 53 -11.29 9.10 2.87
C LEU A 53 -12.21 9.16 4.10
N LYS A 54 -12.63 10.36 4.52
CA LYS A 54 -13.53 10.55 5.66
C LYS A 54 -14.95 10.06 5.36
N THR A 55 -15.41 10.21 4.11
CA THR A 55 -16.72 9.75 3.64
C THR A 55 -16.82 8.24 3.45
N LEU A 56 -15.69 7.53 3.34
CA LEU A 56 -15.69 6.07 3.20
C LEU A 56 -16.37 5.40 4.38
N HIS A 57 -17.23 4.43 4.12
CA HIS A 57 -17.86 3.64 5.18
C HIS A 57 -16.85 2.63 5.75
N GLU A 58 -16.97 2.25 7.03
CA GLU A 58 -15.99 1.39 7.72
C GLU A 58 -15.91 -0.05 7.18
N ASN A 59 -16.91 -0.45 6.38
CA ASN A 59 -16.96 -1.74 5.68
C ASN A 59 -16.26 -1.71 4.31
N VAL A 60 -15.85 -0.53 3.83
CA VAL A 60 -15.09 -0.41 2.59
C VAL A 60 -13.70 -1.01 2.85
N THR A 61 -13.31 -1.94 2.00
CA THR A 61 -12.02 -2.62 2.10
C THR A 61 -11.26 -2.56 0.78
N SER A 62 -9.97 -2.28 0.86
CA SER A 62 -9.01 -2.61 -0.17
C SER A 62 -8.81 -4.12 -0.19
N LYS A 63 -8.98 -4.71 -1.39
CA LYS A 63 -8.70 -6.12 -1.68
C LYS A 63 -7.70 -6.30 -2.81
N ASN A 64 -7.65 -5.33 -3.73
CA ASN A 64 -6.83 -5.37 -4.93
C ASN A 64 -5.94 -4.12 -4.98
N THR A 65 -4.92 -4.09 -4.12
CA THR A 65 -3.80 -3.19 -4.36
C THR A 65 -2.94 -3.79 -5.48
N SER A 66 -2.49 -2.96 -6.41
CA SER A 66 -1.60 -3.34 -7.50
C SER A 66 -0.26 -3.85 -6.97
N ASP A 67 0.57 -4.38 -7.84
CA ASP A 67 2.01 -4.45 -7.56
C ASP A 67 2.63 -3.04 -7.59
N ALA A 68 3.91 -2.95 -7.21
CA ALA A 68 4.64 -1.69 -7.27
C ALA A 68 4.67 -1.16 -8.73
N GLN A 69 4.15 0.05 -8.95
CA GLN A 69 4.11 0.70 -10.26
C GLN A 69 5.35 1.55 -10.56
N GLY A 70 6.23 1.72 -9.56
CA GLY A 70 7.48 2.45 -9.71
C GLY A 70 8.06 2.87 -8.36
N GLU A 71 9.22 3.51 -8.41
CA GLU A 71 9.89 4.11 -7.26
C GLU A 71 10.09 5.60 -7.55
N LYS A 72 9.79 6.46 -6.56
CA LYS A 72 9.97 7.92 -6.66
C LYS A 72 11.41 8.37 -6.38
N GLY A 73 12.23 7.47 -5.83
CA GLY A 73 13.47 7.80 -5.13
C GLY A 73 13.28 7.74 -3.60
N ASP A 74 14.39 7.73 -2.87
CA ASP A 74 14.43 7.69 -1.39
C ASP A 74 13.64 6.52 -0.75
N GLY A 75 13.52 5.39 -1.45
CA GLY A 75 12.82 4.21 -0.94
C GLY A 75 11.30 4.37 -0.87
N VAL A 76 10.72 5.33 -1.61
CA VAL A 76 9.28 5.53 -1.77
C VAL A 76 8.79 4.79 -3.01
N PHE A 77 7.85 3.88 -2.83
CA PHE A 77 7.26 3.06 -3.87
C PHE A 77 5.80 3.44 -4.12
N TYR A 78 5.39 3.33 -5.38
CA TYR A 78 4.05 3.65 -5.83
C TYR A 78 3.19 2.40 -5.97
N TYR A 79 2.00 2.46 -5.40
CA TYR A 79 0.99 1.41 -5.51
C TYR A 79 -0.36 2.06 -5.79
N VAL A 80 -1.28 1.32 -6.39
CA VAL A 80 -2.65 1.79 -6.62
C VAL A 80 -3.61 0.81 -5.98
N THR A 81 -4.55 1.31 -5.19
CA THR A 81 -5.66 0.52 -4.65
C THR A 81 -6.99 1.09 -5.10
N SER A 82 -8.01 0.24 -5.21
CA SER A 82 -9.38 0.70 -5.38
C SER A 82 -10.11 0.73 -4.04
N LEU A 83 -10.76 1.85 -3.71
CA LEU A 83 -11.65 2.02 -2.57
C LEU A 83 -12.97 2.60 -3.07
N ASN A 84 -14.09 1.91 -2.83
CA ASN A 84 -15.42 2.34 -3.26
C ASN A 84 -15.45 2.78 -4.74
N ASN A 85 -14.89 1.93 -5.62
CA ASN A 85 -14.80 2.15 -7.07
C ASN A 85 -14.00 3.40 -7.49
N ARG A 86 -13.18 3.97 -6.59
CA ARG A 86 -12.22 5.03 -6.90
C ARG A 86 -10.81 4.52 -6.73
N ASN A 87 -9.94 4.86 -7.67
CA ASN A 87 -8.53 4.53 -7.56
C ASN A 87 -7.82 5.55 -6.66
N ILE A 88 -6.97 5.02 -5.80
CA ILE A 88 -6.17 5.76 -4.83
C ILE A 88 -4.71 5.40 -5.05
N ASP A 89 -3.90 6.40 -5.36
CA ASP A 89 -2.46 6.27 -5.35
C ASP A 89 -1.97 6.20 -3.92
N LEU A 90 -1.09 5.24 -3.66
CA LEU A 90 -0.41 5.03 -2.38
C LEU A 90 1.08 5.29 -2.58
N GLU A 91 1.62 6.19 -1.77
CA GLU A 91 3.07 6.27 -1.57
C GLU A 91 3.42 5.46 -0.32
N ILE A 92 4.34 4.52 -0.48
CA ILE A 92 4.70 3.53 0.54
C ILE A 92 6.19 3.56 0.75
N VAL A 93 6.63 3.64 2.00
CA VAL A 93 8.05 3.54 2.35
C VAL A 93 8.35 2.19 2.96
N LYS A 94 9.53 1.66 2.62
CA LYS A 94 10.11 0.56 3.37
C LYS A 94 10.64 1.13 4.69
N GLU A 95 10.15 0.58 5.79
CA GLU A 95 10.43 1.11 7.11
C GLU A 95 11.69 0.37 7.65
N ASP A 96 12.83 1.06 7.75
CA ASP A 96 14.13 0.44 8.07
C ASP A 96 14.28 0.01 9.55
N GLY A 97 15.04 -1.05 9.79
CA GLY A 97 15.37 -1.54 11.14
C GLY A 97 16.18 -2.84 11.13
N PHE A 98 16.99 -3.06 12.18
CA PHE A 98 17.94 -4.18 12.27
C PHE A 98 17.28 -5.58 12.11
N PHE A 99 16.08 -5.79 12.67
CA PHE A 99 15.30 -7.03 12.51
C PHE A 99 14.53 -7.15 11.17
N ARG A 100 14.51 -6.09 10.35
CA ARG A 100 13.65 -5.99 9.15
C ARG A 100 14.36 -6.37 7.85
N MET A 101 15.61 -6.81 7.96
CA MET A 101 16.35 -7.44 6.86
C MET A 101 15.69 -8.77 6.42
N ILE A 102 15.00 -9.45 7.34
CA ILE A 102 14.35 -10.76 7.10
C ILE A 102 12.88 -10.58 6.70
N VAL A 103 12.18 -9.58 7.27
CA VAL A 103 10.79 -9.26 6.92
C VAL A 103 10.68 -7.75 6.72
N PRO A 104 10.73 -7.27 5.46
CA PRO A 104 10.53 -5.85 5.18
C PRO A 104 9.13 -5.45 5.63
N LYS A 105 9.04 -4.38 6.43
CA LYS A 105 7.77 -3.78 6.81
C LYS A 105 7.54 -2.55 5.95
N TRP A 106 6.37 -2.49 5.33
CA TRP A 106 5.97 -1.40 4.47
C TRP A 106 5.04 -0.47 5.23
N LYS A 107 5.01 0.81 4.87
CA LYS A 107 4.12 1.78 5.50
C LYS A 107 3.56 2.74 4.49
N VAL A 108 2.23 2.85 4.50
CA VAL A 108 1.54 3.88 3.71
C VAL A 108 1.83 5.25 4.34
N VAL A 109 2.51 6.12 3.60
CA VAL A 109 2.85 7.48 4.03
C VAL A 109 1.98 8.52 3.37
N LYS A 110 1.48 8.25 2.17
CA LYS A 110 0.60 9.15 1.44
C LYS A 110 -0.48 8.41 0.67
N MET A 111 -1.65 9.02 0.58
CA MET A 111 -2.78 8.59 -0.24
C MET A 111 -3.22 9.76 -1.12
N SER A 112 -3.47 9.53 -2.40
CA SER A 112 -4.00 10.53 -3.33
C SER A 112 -5.15 9.95 -4.12
N LEU A 113 -6.29 10.63 -4.14
CA LEU A 113 -7.38 10.28 -5.05
C LEU A 113 -6.95 10.57 -6.49
N GLN A 114 -6.99 9.56 -7.37
CA GLN A 114 -6.74 9.78 -8.79
C GLN A 114 -7.85 10.65 -9.37
N GLN A 115 -7.46 11.72 -10.07
CA GLN A 115 -8.39 12.51 -10.87
C GLN A 115 -8.57 11.77 -12.20
N ASN A 116 -9.76 11.19 -12.41
CA ASN A 116 -10.19 10.75 -13.73
C ASN A 116 -10.55 11.96 -14.60
#